data_AF-A0A9J5ZS59-F1
#
_entry.id   AF-A0A9J5ZS59-F1
#
_cell.length_a   1.000
_cell.length_b   1.000
_cell.length_c   1.000
_cell.angle_alpha   90.00
_cell.angle_beta   90.00
_cell.angle_gamma   90.00
#
_symmetry.space_group_name_H-M   'P 1'
#
loop_
_entity.id
_entity.type
_entity.pdbx_description
1 polymer ?
#
loop_
_entity_poly.entity_id
_entity_poly.type
_entity_poly.pdbx_seq_one_letter_code
_entity_poly.pdbx_strand_id
1 'polypeptide(L)'
;MLNLFSFIGICLNSTVYSSSFFFSKLPKAYAFLNLIVDIMPVIPLFFFLLAFVWQAAAPLVYIKKKINENFYYKRIYDNSFRERASLLGAKLGYVMDD
;
A
#
# COMPACT_ATOMS: atom_id res chain seq x y z
N MET A 1 -8.34 11.23 19.99
CA MET A 1 -8.35 11.11 18.51
C MET A 1 -9.51 11.85 17.83
N LEU A 2 -10.55 12.29 18.54
CA LEU A 2 -11.70 13.00 17.95
C LEU A 2 -11.39 14.41 17.41
N ASN A 3 -10.36 15.08 17.94
CA ASN A 3 -10.02 16.45 17.51
C ASN A 3 -9.56 16.53 16.04
N LEU A 4 -8.87 15.52 15.50
CA LEU A 4 -8.40 15.53 14.11
C LEU A 4 -9.57 15.41 13.13
N PHE A 5 -10.51 14.50 13.40
CA PHE A 5 -11.72 14.34 12.60
C PHE A 5 -12.63 15.58 12.67
N SER A 6 -12.74 16.20 13.85
CA SER A 6 -13.47 17.46 14.03
C SER A 6 -12.81 18.61 13.26
N PHE A 7 -11.48 18.71 13.28
CA PHE A 7 -10.73 19.74 12.55
C PHE A 7 -10.86 19.57 11.03
N ILE A 8 -10.76 18.34 10.52
CA ILE A 8 -11.01 18.02 9.10
C ILE A 8 -12.46 18.36 8.72
N GLY A 9 -13.44 18.07 9.59
CA GLY A 9 -14.84 18.41 9.36
C GLY A 9 -15.08 19.93 9.27
N ILE A 10 -14.45 20.72 10.15
CA ILE A 10 -14.54 22.19 10.12
C ILE A 10 -13.84 22.75 8.88
N CYS A 11 -12.65 22.22 8.53
CA CYS A 11 -11.93 22.60 7.31
C CYS A 11 -12.73 22.29 6.05
N LEU A 12 -13.35 21.10 5.96
CA LEU A 12 -14.21 20.69 4.85
C LEU A 12 -15.48 21.53 4.75
N ASN A 13 -16.16 21.81 5.87
CA ASN A 13 -17.31 22.71 5.88
C ASN A 13 -16.90 24.12 5.43
N SER A 14 -15.76 24.63 5.89
CA SER A 14 -15.26 25.94 5.48
C SER A 14 -14.92 26.02 3.99
N THR A 15 -14.26 25.01 3.41
CA THR A 15 -13.98 24.99 1.96
C THR A 15 -15.24 24.80 1.11
N VAL A 16 -16.27 24.08 1.59
CA VAL A 16 -17.55 23.95 0.86
C VAL A 16 -18.37 25.23 0.96
N TYR A 17 -18.39 25.89 2.12
CA TYR A 17 -19.04 27.20 2.29
C TYR A 17 -18.29 28.32 1.54
N SER A 18 -16.98 28.18 1.38
CA SER A 18 -16.13 29.10 0.63
C SER A 18 -16.18 28.84 -0.88
N SER A 19 -16.31 27.58 -1.33
CA SER A 19 -16.44 27.25 -2.76
C SER A 19 -17.73 27.80 -3.37
N SER A 20 -18.82 27.93 -2.59
CA SER A 20 -20.01 28.69 -3.00
C SER A 20 -19.74 30.17 -3.24
N PHE A 21 -18.69 30.74 -2.64
CA PHE A 21 -18.25 32.12 -2.85
C PHE A 21 -17.20 32.25 -3.98
N PHE A 22 -16.43 31.18 -4.25
CA PHE A 22 -15.43 31.14 -5.32
C PHE A 22 -16.02 30.86 -6.72
N PHE A 23 -17.33 30.64 -6.84
CA PHE A 23 -18.04 30.59 -8.14
C PHE A 23 -18.22 31.99 -8.78
N SER A 24 -17.27 32.89 -8.55
CA SER A 24 -17.14 34.12 -9.33
C SER A 24 -16.51 33.76 -10.67
N LYS A 25 -17.14 34.16 -11.78
CA LYS A 25 -16.63 33.94 -13.14
C LYS A 25 -15.15 34.32 -13.20
N LEU A 26 -14.29 33.34 -13.54
CA LEU A 26 -12.90 33.61 -13.86
C LEU A 26 -12.83 34.67 -14.98
N PRO A 27 -11.85 35.59 -14.94
CA PRO A 27 -11.63 36.54 -16.02
C PRO A 27 -11.51 35.83 -17.37
N LYS A 28 -11.94 36.48 -18.46
CA LYS A 28 -12.07 35.84 -19.79
C LYS A 28 -10.79 35.14 -20.28
N ALA A 29 -9.60 35.58 -19.85
CA ALA A 29 -8.32 34.95 -20.17
C ALA A 29 -8.10 33.58 -19.49
N TYR A 30 -8.79 33.31 -18.39
CA TYR A 30 -8.66 32.09 -17.57
C TYR A 30 -9.89 31.19 -17.67
N ALA A 31 -10.80 31.44 -18.62
CA ALA A 31 -12.00 30.63 -18.82
C ALA A 31 -11.70 29.14 -19.05
N PHE A 32 -10.51 28.81 -19.58
CA PHE A 32 -10.06 27.43 -19.75
C PHE A 32 -9.75 26.71 -18.42
N LEU A 33 -9.46 27.45 -17.34
CA LEU A 33 -9.17 26.90 -16.01
C LEU A 33 -10.42 26.68 -15.15
N ASN A 34 -11.62 27.06 -15.61
CA ASN A 34 -12.86 26.86 -14.86
C ASN A 34 -13.00 25.40 -14.38
N LEU A 35 -12.69 24.43 -15.24
CA LEU A 35 -12.72 23.01 -14.89
C LEU A 35 -11.81 22.67 -13.69
N ILE A 36 -10.62 23.27 -13.63
CA ILE A 36 -9.64 22.99 -12.57
C ILE A 36 -10.09 23.63 -11.26
N VAL A 37 -10.65 24.85 -11.33
CA VAL A 37 -11.21 25.55 -10.16
C VAL A 37 -12.40 24.77 -9.59
N ASP A 38 -13.22 24.16 -10.45
CA ASP A 38 -14.35 23.32 -10.03
C ASP A 38 -13.89 22.01 -9.34
N ILE A 39 -12.72 21.46 -9.71
CA ILE A 39 -12.16 20.23 -9.11
C ILE A 39 -11.32 20.53 -7.85
N MET A 40 -10.80 21.76 -7.72
CA MET A 40 -9.96 22.21 -6.61
C MET A 40 -10.50 21.90 -5.19
N PRO A 41 -11.79 22.08 -4.87
CA PRO A 41 -12.33 21.76 -3.54
C PRO A 41 -12.34 20.25 -3.21
N VAL A 42 -12.19 19.36 -4.21
CA VAL A 42 -12.13 17.91 -4.00
C VAL A 42 -10.72 17.42 -3.64
N ILE A 43 -9.68 18.23 -3.91
CA ILE A 43 -8.26 17.88 -3.67
C ILE A 43 -7.98 17.45 -2.21
N PRO A 44 -8.47 18.12 -1.16
CA PRO A 44 -8.24 17.70 0.22
C PRO A 44 -8.77 16.28 0.51
N LEU A 45 -9.86 15.89 -0.14
CA LEU A 45 -10.42 14.54 -0.04
C LEU A 45 -9.46 13.52 -0.65
N PHE A 46 -8.86 13.81 -1.82
CA PHE A 46 -7.87 12.91 -2.44
C PHE A 46 -6.63 12.71 -1.57
N PHE A 47 -6.12 13.73 -0.90
CA PHE A 47 -5.01 13.59 0.06
C PHE A 47 -5.37 12.73 1.27
N PHE A 48 -6.61 12.82 1.75
CA PHE A 48 -7.11 11.94 2.79
C PHE A 48 -7.16 10.48 2.34
N LEU A 49 -7.67 10.20 1.14
CA LEU A 49 -7.64 8.84 0.57
C LEU A 49 -6.21 8.33 0.35
N LEU A 50 -5.31 9.19 -0.12
CA LEU A 50 -3.90 8.86 -0.34
C LEU A 50 -3.20 8.42 0.95
N ALA A 51 -3.57 8.98 2.09
CA ALA A 51 -3.05 8.54 3.38
C ALA A 51 -3.38 7.05 3.66
N PHE A 52 -4.58 6.57 3.29
CA PHE A 52 -4.92 5.14 3.45
C PHE A 52 -4.15 4.26 2.46
N VAL A 53 -3.98 4.71 1.22
CA VAL A 53 -3.16 4.01 0.22
C VAL A 53 -1.71 3.88 0.73
N TRP A 54 -1.17 4.94 1.31
CA TRP A 54 0.16 4.95 1.90
C TRP A 54 0.27 3.99 3.09
N GLN A 55 -0.70 4.04 4.01
CA GLN A 55 -0.76 3.12 5.15
C GLN A 55 -0.89 1.64 4.72
N ALA A 56 -1.52 1.35 3.58
CA ALA A 56 -1.60 -0.01 3.04
C ALA A 56 -0.33 -0.45 2.27
N ALA A 57 0.37 0.49 1.62
CA ALA A 57 1.56 0.21 0.83
C ALA A 57 2.81 -0.07 1.67
N ALA A 58 3.00 0.67 2.78
CA ALA A 58 4.19 0.50 3.62
C ALA A 58 4.33 -0.91 4.23
N PRO A 59 3.26 -1.55 4.76
CA PRO A 59 3.30 -2.92 5.25
C PRO A 59 3.53 -3.95 4.15
N LEU A 60 3.01 -3.73 2.93
CA LEU A 60 3.16 -4.67 1.82
C LEU A 60 4.63 -4.92 1.46
N VAL A 61 5.47 -3.89 1.52
CA VAL A 61 6.91 -4.03 1.26
C VAL A 61 7.59 -4.88 2.34
N TYR A 62 7.25 -4.64 3.61
CA TYR A 62 7.77 -5.43 4.73
C TYR A 62 7.31 -6.90 4.66
N ILE A 63 6.02 -7.12 4.40
CA ILE A 63 5.43 -8.46 4.26
C ILE A 63 6.07 -9.20 3.08
N LYS A 64 6.28 -8.55 1.93
CA LYS A 64 6.94 -9.15 0.77
C LYS A 64 8.36 -9.62 1.11
N LYS A 65 9.11 -8.80 1.86
CA LYS A 65 10.46 -9.17 2.33
C LYS A 65 10.42 -10.38 3.28
N LYS A 66 9.51 -10.36 4.26
CA LYS A 66 9.32 -11.44 5.24
C LYS A 66 8.91 -12.77 4.59
N ILE A 67 8.03 -12.73 3.59
CA ILE A 67 7.62 -13.92 2.83
C ILE A 67 8.82 -14.51 2.08
N ASN A 68 9.63 -13.68 1.42
CA ASN A 68 10.78 -14.17 0.67
C ASN A 68 11.84 -14.83 1.57
N GLU A 69 12.13 -14.23 2.73
CA GLU A 69 13.00 -14.86 3.73
C GLU A 69 12.45 -16.21 4.21
N ASN A 70 11.16 -16.28 4.56
CA ASN A 70 10.55 -17.54 5.00
C ASN A 70 10.61 -18.63 3.91
N PHE A 71 10.43 -18.25 2.64
CA PHE A 71 10.58 -19.17 1.52
C PHE A 71 12.03 -19.66 1.36
N TYR A 72 13.01 -18.78 1.56
CA TYR A 72 14.42 -19.15 1.49
C TYR A 72 14.79 -20.20 2.54
N TYR A 73 14.41 -19.98 3.81
CA TYR A 73 14.65 -20.96 4.87
C TYR A 73 13.92 -22.28 4.62
N LYS A 74 12.66 -22.22 4.18
CA LYS A 74 11.89 -23.43 3.85
C LYS A 74 12.56 -24.26 2.75
N ARG A 75 13.12 -23.61 1.71
CA ARG A 75 13.84 -24.29 0.63
C ARG A 75 15.14 -24.93 1.11
N ILE A 76 15.90 -24.27 1.99
CA ILE A 76 17.14 -24.85 2.54
C ILE A 76 16.85 -26.07 3.40
N TYR A 77 15.85 -26.00 4.28
CA TYR A 77 15.48 -27.13 5.13
C TYR A 77 15.02 -28.34 4.30
N ASP A 78 14.17 -28.11 3.29
CA ASP A 78 13.67 -29.16 2.42
C ASP A 78 14.80 -29.82 1.60
N ASN A 79 15.71 -29.02 1.05
CA ASN A 79 16.89 -29.53 0.34
C ASN A 79 17.81 -30.34 1.26
N SER A 80 18.06 -29.86 2.48
CA SER A 80 18.91 -30.57 3.46
C SER A 80 18.30 -31.91 3.90
N PHE A 81 16.98 -31.96 4.08
CA PHE A 81 16.27 -33.20 4.35
C PHE A 81 16.37 -34.18 3.19
N ARG A 82 16.18 -33.70 1.95
CA ARG A 82 16.24 -34.52 0.74
C ARG A 82 17.62 -35.12 0.51
N GLU A 83 18.70 -34.37 0.75
CA GLU A 83 20.07 -34.89 0.69
C GLU A 83 20.32 -35.99 1.72
N ARG A 84 19.87 -35.81 2.97
CA ARG A 84 20.01 -36.82 4.03
C ARG A 84 19.23 -38.09 3.73
N ALA A 85 18.01 -37.97 3.20
CA ALA A 85 17.21 -39.09 2.75
C ALA A 85 17.88 -39.85 1.59
N SER A 86 18.48 -39.13 0.64
CA SER A 86 19.21 -39.73 -0.48
C SER A 86 20.47 -40.47 -0.03
N LEU A 87 21.23 -39.92 0.91
CA LEU A 87 22.42 -40.55 1.47
C LEU A 87 22.08 -41.81 2.28
N LEU A 88 21.00 -41.79 3.06
CA LEU A 88 20.51 -42.96 3.79
C LEU A 88 19.97 -44.04 2.85
N GLY A 89 19.21 -43.67 1.82
CA GLY A 89 18.75 -44.60 0.79
C GLY A 89 19.90 -45.27 0.06
N ALA A 90 20.93 -44.52 -0.32
CA ALA A 90 22.15 -45.07 -0.90
C ALA A 90 22.85 -46.03 0.08
N LYS A 91 23.03 -45.63 1.35
CA LYS A 91 23.73 -46.44 2.36
C LYS A 91 22.98 -47.72 2.74
N LEU A 92 21.65 -47.73 2.69
CA LEU A 92 20.84 -48.93 2.92
C LEU A 92 20.81 -49.86 1.71
N GLY A 93 20.87 -49.33 0.47
CA GLY A 93 20.96 -50.14 -0.75
C GLY A 93 22.22 -51.00 -0.79
N TYR A 94 23.38 -50.41 -0.49
CA TYR A 94 24.66 -51.15 -0.43
C TYR A 94 24.71 -52.22 0.68
N VAL A 95 23.89 -52.12 1.73
CA VAL A 95 23.89 -53.08 2.86
C VAL A 95 23.01 -54.31 2.58
N MET A 96 22.19 -54.28 1.52
CA MET A 96 21.28 -55.37 1.15
C MET A 96 21.78 -56.22 -0.03
N ASP A 97 22.95 -55.88 -0.60
CA ASP A 97 23.60 -56.60 -1.71
C ASP A 97 24.73 -57.56 -1.23
N ASP A 98 24.94 -57.73 0.08
CA ASP A 98 25.87 -58.68 0.72
C ASP A 98 25.11 -59.85 1.40
#